data_AF-A0A3C0TD43-F1
#
_entry.id   AF-A0A3C0TD43-F1
#
_cell.length_a   1.000
_cell.length_b   1.000
_cell.length_c   1.000
_cell.angle_alpha   90.00
_cell.angle_beta   90.00
_cell.angle_gamma   90.00
#
_symmetry.space_group_name_H-M   'P 1'
#
loop_
_entity.id
_entity.type
_entity.pdbx_description
1 polymer ?
#
loop_
_entity_poly.entity_id
_entity_poly.type
_entity_poly.pdbx_seq_one_letter_code
_entity_poly.pdbx_strand_id
1 'polypeptide(L)'
;MNDSSAKNYSAFDLELTHQAVNFRLFARLLGWLRPYYLTLFTSITLVITAAATMVLMPVITGRVIIDTILLPNPDSNNLPDYGLIAATNWVQGWLDVEALIAAGIIYIILVLAQAFLMFAHQLTLASCALKALRD
;
A
#
# COMPACT_ATOMS: atom_id res chain seq x y z
N MET A 1 40.61 32.42 0.64
CA MET A 1 39.16 32.22 0.77
C MET A 1 38.57 32.19 -0.62
N ASN A 2 38.09 31.03 -1.06
CA ASN A 2 37.51 30.82 -2.38
C ASN A 2 36.04 30.50 -2.14
N ASP A 3 35.16 31.51 -2.14
CA ASP A 3 33.72 31.27 -2.06
C ASP A 3 33.25 30.79 -3.43
N SER A 4 33.15 29.47 -3.53
CA SER A 4 32.47 28.77 -4.61
C SER A 4 31.11 29.42 -4.87
N SER A 5 30.86 29.76 -6.13
CA SER A 5 29.59 30.26 -6.64
C SER A 5 28.47 29.25 -6.33
N ALA A 6 27.90 29.35 -5.13
CA ALA A 6 26.76 28.58 -4.70
C ALA A 6 25.58 29.04 -5.56
N LYS A 7 25.21 28.21 -6.56
CA LYS A 7 24.07 28.48 -7.43
C LYS A 7 22.85 28.76 -6.55
N ASN A 8 22.30 29.96 -6.69
CA ASN A 8 21.22 30.45 -5.85
C ASN A 8 19.90 29.86 -6.39
N TYR A 9 19.42 28.77 -5.77
CA TYR A 9 18.16 28.10 -6.13
C TYR A 9 16.95 28.70 -5.42
N SER A 10 17.13 29.76 -4.62
CA SER A 10 16.04 30.38 -3.85
C SER A 10 14.86 30.84 -4.71
N ALA A 11 15.10 31.27 -5.95
CA ALA A 11 14.04 31.64 -6.88
C ALA A 11 13.18 30.45 -7.33
N PHE A 12 13.78 29.27 -7.47
CA PHE A 12 13.07 28.03 -7.81
C PHE A 12 12.30 27.47 -6.61
N ASP A 13 12.90 27.53 -5.41
CA ASP A 13 12.24 27.12 -4.16
C ASP A 13 11.04 28.03 -3.81
N LEU A 14 11.14 29.33 -4.09
CA LEU A 14 10.03 30.28 -3.95
C LEU A 14 8.89 30.03 -4.95
N GLU A 15 9.20 29.60 -6.18
CA GLU A 15 8.20 29.19 -7.17
C GLU A 15 7.48 27.90 -6.74
N LEU A 16 8.21 26.89 -6.25
CA LEU A 16 7.64 25.62 -5.81
C LEU A 16 6.74 25.76 -4.57
N THR A 17 7.09 26.66 -3.65
CA THR A 17 6.36 26.84 -2.37
C THR A 17 4.95 27.43 -2.57
N HIS A 18 4.73 28.17 -3.66
CA HIS A 18 3.43 28.78 -3.98
C HIS A 18 2.73 28.17 -5.21
N GLN A 19 3.37 27.22 -5.90
CA GLN A 19 2.79 26.59 -7.08
C GLN A 19 1.75 25.54 -6.66
N ALA A 20 0.47 25.96 -6.65
CA ALA A 20 -0.65 25.04 -6.75
C ALA A 20 -0.38 24.01 -7.87
N VAL A 21 -0.81 22.76 -7.67
CA VAL A 21 -0.55 21.63 -8.59
C VAL A 21 -0.73 22.07 -10.04
N ASN A 22 0.38 22.23 -10.75
CA ASN A 22 0.36 22.70 -12.13
C ASN A 22 0.08 21.51 -13.03
N PHE A 23 -1.20 21.29 -13.35
CA PHE A 23 -1.65 20.19 -14.19
C PHE A 23 -0.94 20.11 -15.56
N ARG A 24 -0.47 21.25 -16.09
CA ARG A 24 0.32 21.29 -17.33
C ARG A 24 1.71 20.67 -17.15
N LEU A 25 2.38 20.97 -16.03
CA LEU A 25 3.67 20.36 -15.69
C LEU A 25 3.50 18.86 -15.38
N PHE A 26 2.43 18.49 -14.68
CA PHE A 26 2.11 17.09 -14.40
C PHE A 26 1.86 16.27 -15.68
N ALA A 27 1.05 16.79 -16.60
CA ALA A 27 0.80 16.13 -17.89
C ALA A 27 2.08 16.00 -18.74
N ARG A 28 2.97 17.00 -18.69
CA ARG A 28 4.27 16.94 -19.35
C ARG A 28 5.16 15.85 -18.74
N LEU A 29 5.17 15.71 -17.41
CA LEU A 29 5.92 14.69 -16.69
C LEU A 29 5.38 13.27 -17.00
N LEU A 30 4.06 13.11 -17.07
CA LEU A 30 3.41 11.88 -17.55
C LEU A 30 3.81 11.53 -18.98
N GLY A 31 4.04 12.54 -19.84
CA GLY A 31 4.54 12.36 -21.20
C GLY A 31 5.96 11.79 -21.23
N TRP A 32 6.84 12.23 -20.33
CA TRP A 32 8.21 11.68 -20.19
C TRP A 32 8.23 10.27 -19.59
N LEU A 33 7.18 9.91 -18.85
CA LEU A 33 7.02 8.57 -18.27
C LEU A 33 6.54 7.51 -19.29
N ARG A 34 6.21 7.93 -20.51
CA ARG A 34 5.68 7.08 -21.59
C ARG A 34 6.49 5.82 -21.93
N PRO A 35 7.83 5.86 -22.05
CA PRO A 35 8.62 4.65 -22.27
C PRO A 35 8.60 3.68 -21.07
N TYR A 36 8.18 4.12 -19.88
CA TYR A 36 8.18 3.34 -18.64
C TYR A 36 6.78 2.99 -18.11
N TYR A 37 5.72 3.11 -18.92
CA TYR A 37 4.34 2.86 -18.48
C TYR A 37 4.09 1.47 -17.89
N LEU A 38 4.83 0.44 -18.35
CA LEU A 38 4.73 -0.90 -17.74
C LEU A 38 5.16 -0.88 -16.28
N THR A 39 6.25 -0.18 -15.95
CA THR A 39 6.74 -0.09 -14.55
C THR A 39 5.78 0.74 -13.71
N LEU A 40 5.22 1.82 -14.28
CA LEU A 40 4.19 2.62 -13.63
C LEU A 40 2.92 1.81 -13.35
N PHE A 41 2.45 1.03 -14.33
CA PHE A 41 1.25 0.21 -14.18
C PHE A 41 1.43 -0.88 -13.12
N THR A 42 2.60 -1.51 -13.06
CA THR A 42 2.96 -2.44 -11.98
C THR A 42 2.88 -1.74 -10.63
N SER A 43 3.45 -0.53 -10.52
CA SER A 43 3.39 0.26 -9.29
C SER A 43 1.96 0.58 -8.86
N ILE A 44 1.09 0.98 -9.80
CA ILE A 44 -0.34 1.25 -9.53
C ILE A 44 -1.05 -0.02 -9.05
N THR A 45 -0.79 -1.16 -9.70
CA THR A 45 -1.40 -2.44 -9.33
C THR A 45 -0.99 -2.84 -7.90
N LEU A 46 0.28 -2.65 -7.55
CA LEU A 46 0.83 -2.94 -6.22
C LEU A 46 0.17 -2.09 -5.12
N VAL A 47 -0.03 -0.78 -5.34
CA VAL A 47 -0.67 0.08 -4.32
C VAL A 47 -2.16 -0.23 -4.15
N ILE A 48 -2.86 -0.57 -5.23
CA ILE A 48 -4.27 -0.97 -5.15
C ILE A 48 -4.41 -2.26 -4.34
N THR A 49 -3.56 -3.26 -4.61
CA THR A 49 -3.57 -4.50 -3.82
C THR A 49 -3.11 -4.27 -2.38
N ALA A 50 -2.14 -3.40 -2.12
CA ALA A 50 -1.74 -3.02 -0.77
C ALA A 50 -2.90 -2.38 0.01
N ALA A 51 -3.64 -1.46 -0.63
CA ALA A 51 -4.79 -0.81 -0.04
C ALA A 51 -5.92 -1.82 0.25
N ALA A 52 -6.18 -2.76 -0.66
CA ALA A 52 -7.15 -3.83 -0.42
C ALA A 52 -6.77 -4.69 0.80
N THR A 53 -5.51 -5.11 0.91
CA THR A 53 -5.00 -5.86 2.07
C THR A 53 -5.13 -5.07 3.37
N MET A 54 -4.89 -3.76 3.33
CA MET A 54 -5.03 -2.88 4.50
C MET A 54 -6.47 -2.84 5.04
N VAL A 55 -7.47 -2.93 4.18
CA VAL A 55 -8.89 -3.00 4.59
C VAL A 55 -9.22 -4.33 5.28
N LEU A 56 -8.54 -5.42 4.94
CA LEU A 56 -8.78 -6.74 5.54
C LEU A 56 -8.29 -6.85 6.99
N MET A 57 -7.24 -6.09 7.37
CA MET A 57 -6.69 -6.11 8.73
C MET A 57 -7.71 -5.74 9.83
N PRO A 58 -8.42 -4.59 9.76
CA PRO A 58 -9.44 -4.27 10.76
C PRO A 58 -10.64 -5.23 10.70
N VAL A 59 -10.90 -5.86 9.56
CA VAL A 59 -11.95 -6.89 9.44
C VAL A 59 -11.53 -8.16 10.20
N ILE A 60 -10.30 -8.64 10.06
CA ILE A 60 -9.82 -9.75 10.89
C ILE A 60 -9.96 -9.41 12.37
N THR A 61 -9.49 -8.23 12.80
CA THR A 61 -9.50 -7.90 14.22
C THR A 61 -10.91 -7.71 14.77
N GLY A 62 -11.77 -6.95 14.09
CA GLY A 62 -13.13 -6.68 14.55
C GLY A 62 -14.08 -7.85 14.32
N ARG A 63 -14.21 -8.29 13.07
CA ARG A 63 -15.22 -9.29 12.69
C ARG A 63 -14.82 -10.71 13.08
N VAL A 64 -13.59 -11.12 12.78
CA VAL A 64 -13.18 -12.52 12.97
C VAL A 64 -12.76 -12.75 14.43
N ILE A 65 -11.81 -11.98 14.93
CA ILE A 65 -11.26 -12.18 16.28
C ILE A 65 -12.29 -11.79 17.34
N ILE A 66 -12.84 -10.58 17.29
CA ILE A 66 -13.76 -10.12 18.35
C ILE A 66 -15.15 -10.78 18.19
N ASP A 67 -15.86 -10.51 17.09
CA ASP A 67 -17.28 -10.90 16.99
C ASP A 67 -17.53 -12.39 16.79
N THR A 68 -16.53 -13.14 16.32
CA THR A 68 -16.69 -14.59 16.02
C THR A 68 -15.98 -15.48 17.03
N ILE A 69 -14.76 -15.13 17.47
CA ILE A 69 -13.95 -15.99 18.35
C ILE A 69 -14.10 -15.59 19.83
N LEU A 70 -13.90 -14.32 20.18
CA LEU A 70 -13.82 -13.88 21.58
C LEU A 70 -15.18 -13.58 22.21
N LEU A 71 -16.04 -12.84 21.51
CA LEU A 71 -17.39 -12.48 21.95
C LEU A 71 -18.41 -12.86 20.86
N PRO A 72 -18.74 -14.16 20.73
CA PRO A 72 -19.67 -14.63 19.71
C PRO A 72 -21.02 -13.92 19.82
N ASN A 73 -21.36 -13.12 18.81
CA ASN A 73 -22.65 -12.42 18.75
C ASN A 73 -23.50 -12.97 17.59
N PRO A 74 -24.67 -13.57 17.82
CA PRO A 74 -25.51 -14.15 16.77
C PRO A 74 -26.03 -13.10 15.75
N ASP A 75 -26.21 -11.84 16.17
CA ASP A 75 -26.60 -10.75 15.26
C ASP A 75 -25.50 -10.40 14.26
N SER A 76 -24.26 -10.79 14.58
CA SER A 76 -23.10 -10.44 13.78
C SER A 76 -23.01 -11.28 12.50
N ASN A 77 -23.70 -12.43 12.40
CA ASN A 77 -23.64 -13.37 11.28
C ASN A 77 -23.93 -12.76 9.89
N ASN A 78 -24.63 -11.63 9.83
CA ASN A 78 -24.96 -10.94 8.58
C ASN A 78 -23.90 -9.88 8.16
N LEU A 79 -22.89 -9.62 8.98
CA LEU A 79 -21.82 -8.68 8.62
C LEU A 79 -20.79 -9.33 7.68
N PRO A 80 -20.31 -8.60 6.67
CA PRO A 80 -19.35 -9.12 5.70
C PRO A 80 -17.99 -9.40 6.35
N ASP A 81 -17.49 -10.62 6.21
CA ASP A 81 -16.15 -11.04 6.65
C ASP A 81 -15.14 -11.16 5.49
N TYR A 82 -15.57 -10.95 4.24
CA TYR A 82 -14.76 -11.07 3.02
C TYR A 82 -14.04 -12.43 2.86
N GLY A 83 -14.59 -13.51 3.44
CA GLY A 83 -14.03 -14.86 3.38
C GLY A 83 -12.93 -15.14 4.41
N LEU A 84 -12.67 -14.19 5.33
CA LEU A 84 -11.64 -14.33 6.35
C LEU A 84 -12.00 -15.36 7.42
N ILE A 85 -13.29 -15.59 7.70
CA ILE A 85 -13.72 -16.67 8.60
C ILE A 85 -13.39 -18.02 7.97
N ALA A 86 -13.72 -18.20 6.68
CA ALA A 86 -13.42 -19.43 5.95
C ALA A 86 -11.90 -19.67 5.86
N ALA A 87 -11.11 -18.62 5.59
CA ALA A 87 -9.65 -18.70 5.61
C ALA A 87 -9.11 -19.09 6.99
N THR A 88 -9.67 -18.54 8.06
CA THR A 88 -9.30 -18.88 9.45
C THR A 88 -9.57 -20.34 9.75
N ASN A 89 -10.75 -20.85 9.39
CA ASN A 89 -11.09 -22.27 9.57
C ASN A 89 -10.18 -23.19 8.74
N TRP A 90 -9.80 -22.76 7.53
CA TRP A 90 -8.85 -23.51 6.70
C TRP A 90 -7.46 -23.60 7.34
N VAL A 91 -6.91 -22.48 7.83
CA VAL A 91 -5.62 -22.47 8.54
C VAL A 91 -5.69 -23.29 9.83
N GLN A 92 -6.81 -23.17 10.56
CA GLN A 92 -7.06 -23.92 11.79
C GLN A 92 -7.00 -25.43 11.52
N GLY A 93 -7.73 -25.92 10.51
CA GLY A 93 -7.75 -27.33 10.17
C GLY A 93 -6.45 -27.84 9.54
N TRP A 94 -5.70 -26.98 8.85
CA TRP A 94 -4.43 -27.37 8.23
C TRP A 94 -3.27 -27.45 9.24
N LEU A 95 -3.24 -26.58 10.24
CA LEU A 95 -2.19 -26.53 11.27
C LEU A 95 -2.57 -27.22 12.58
N ASP A 96 -3.84 -27.64 12.72
CA ASP A 96 -4.41 -28.22 13.95
C ASP A 96 -4.19 -27.33 15.19
N VAL A 97 -4.49 -26.03 15.05
CA VAL A 97 -4.32 -25.01 16.09
C VAL A 97 -5.66 -24.45 16.55
N GLU A 98 -5.66 -23.64 17.61
CA GLU A 98 -6.85 -22.88 18.02
C GLU A 98 -7.20 -21.78 17.01
N ALA A 99 -8.50 -21.47 16.88
CA ALA A 99 -9.00 -20.47 15.94
C ALA A 99 -8.36 -19.08 16.14
N LEU A 100 -8.08 -18.70 17.39
CA LEU A 100 -7.43 -17.42 17.70
C LEU A 100 -6.00 -17.36 17.16
N ILE A 101 -5.24 -18.46 17.28
CA ILE A 101 -3.88 -18.56 16.73
C ILE A 101 -3.95 -18.52 15.20
N ALA A 102 -4.87 -19.27 14.58
CA ALA A 102 -5.06 -19.25 13.13
C ALA A 102 -5.37 -17.84 12.60
N ALA A 103 -6.29 -17.11 13.24
CA ALA A 103 -6.62 -15.73 12.88
C ALA A 103 -5.41 -14.79 13.04
N GLY A 104 -4.62 -14.97 14.11
CA GLY A 104 -3.38 -14.22 14.34
C GLY A 104 -2.33 -14.48 13.26
N ILE A 105 -2.18 -15.72 12.79
CA ILE A 105 -1.29 -16.06 11.67
C ILE A 105 -1.72 -15.33 10.40
N ILE A 106 -3.03 -15.34 10.07
CA ILE A 106 -3.53 -14.63 8.90
C ILE A 106 -3.28 -13.13 9.03
N TYR A 107 -3.50 -12.55 10.22
CA TYR A 107 -3.19 -11.14 10.48
C TYR A 107 -1.72 -10.82 10.19
N ILE A 108 -0.78 -11.63 10.69
CA ILE A 108 0.65 -11.45 10.43
C ILE A 108 0.95 -11.54 8.92
N ILE A 109 0.37 -12.51 8.22
CA ILE A 109 0.54 -12.66 6.77
C ILE A 109 0.03 -11.40 6.04
N LEU A 110 -1.14 -10.87 6.41
CA LEU A 110 -1.68 -9.65 5.81
C LEU A 110 -0.75 -8.45 6.07
N VAL A 111 -0.23 -8.30 7.29
CA VAL A 111 0.73 -7.22 7.64
C VAL A 111 1.99 -7.32 6.79
N LEU A 112 2.57 -8.52 6.68
CA LEU A 112 3.78 -8.74 5.87
C LEU A 112 3.51 -8.52 4.38
N ALA A 113 2.39 -9.02 3.86
CA ALA A 113 1.98 -8.82 2.48
C ALA A 113 1.79 -7.32 2.17
N GLN A 114 1.12 -6.58 3.06
CA GLN A 114 0.94 -5.14 2.89
C GLN A 114 2.29 -4.41 2.89
N ALA A 115 3.17 -4.70 3.84
CA ALA A 115 4.48 -4.06 3.95
C ALA A 115 5.30 -4.32 2.69
N PHE A 116 5.30 -5.56 2.20
CA PHE A 116 5.97 -5.95 0.98
C PHE A 116 5.40 -5.23 -0.25
N LEU A 117 4.08 -5.24 -0.44
CA LEU A 117 3.41 -4.59 -1.58
C LEU A 117 3.68 -3.09 -1.59
N MET A 118 3.63 -2.43 -0.43
CA MET A 118 3.88 -0.99 -0.31
C MET A 118 5.35 -0.67 -0.58
N PHE A 119 6.27 -1.47 -0.09
CA PHE A 119 7.70 -1.31 -0.37
C PHE A 119 8.01 -1.52 -1.86
N ALA A 120 7.44 -2.56 -2.47
CA ALA A 120 7.57 -2.82 -3.90
C ALA A 120 6.97 -1.68 -4.75
N HIS A 121 5.82 -1.12 -4.33
CA HIS A 121 5.23 0.06 -4.95
C HIS A 121 6.19 1.26 -4.92
N GLN A 122 6.78 1.56 -3.75
CA GLN A 122 7.73 2.66 -3.60
C GLN A 122 8.97 2.48 -4.48
N LEU A 123 9.56 1.29 -4.50
CA LEU A 123 10.74 0.99 -5.33
C LEU A 123 10.44 1.11 -6.83
N THR A 124 9.30 0.57 -7.27
CA THR A 124 8.91 0.61 -8.69
C THR A 124 8.61 2.03 -9.15
N LEU A 125 7.92 2.82 -8.33
CA LEU A 125 7.62 4.23 -8.61
C LEU A 125 8.90 5.07 -8.69
N ALA A 126 9.78 4.95 -7.69
CA ALA A 126 11.06 5.67 -7.64
C ALA A 126 11.96 5.31 -8.83
N SER A 127 12.06 4.02 -9.16
CA SER A 127 12.83 3.55 -10.32
C SER A 127 12.28 4.11 -11.63
N CYS A 128 10.96 4.16 -11.78
CA CYS A 128 10.31 4.73 -12.95
C CYS A 128 10.59 6.24 -13.08
N ALA A 129 10.48 6.99 -11.99
CA ALA A 129 10.74 8.42 -11.96
C ALA A 129 12.21 8.75 -12.26
N LEU A 130 13.15 8.02 -11.65
CA LEU A 130 14.59 8.19 -11.91
C LEU A 130 14.95 7.91 -13.37
N LYS A 131 14.40 6.84 -13.95
CA LYS A 131 14.65 6.50 -15.35
C LYS A 131 14.11 7.57 -16.30
N ALA A 132 12.95 8.16 -16.00
CA ALA A 132 12.37 9.24 -16.80
C ALA A 132 13.03 10.62 -16.62
N LEU A 133 13.79 10.82 -15.53
CA LEU A 133 14.60 12.03 -15.34
C LEU A 133 15.99 11.92 -15.99
N ARG A 134 16.52 10.69 -16.06
CA ARG A 134 17.81 10.41 -16.71
C ARG A 134 17.74 10.57 -18.22
N ASP A 135 16.59 10.22 -18.80
CA ASP A 135 16.29 10.25 -20.23
C ASP A 135 15.73 11.62 -20.64
#